data_AF-A0A8J5U5N3-F1
#
_entry.id   AF-A0A8J5U5N3-F1
#
_cell.length_a   1.000
_cell.length_b   1.000
_cell.length_c   1.000
_cell.angle_alpha   90.00
_cell.angle_beta   90.00
_cell.angle_gamma   90.00
#
_symmetry.space_group_name_H-M   'P 1'
#
loop_
_entity.id
_entity.type
_entity.pdbx_description
1 polymer ?
#
loop_
_entity_poly.entity_id
_entity_poly.type
_entity_poly.pdbx_seq_one_letter_code
_entity_poly.pdbx_strand_id
1 'polypeptide(L)'
;MCTYVFAGRVKQGLGIWIASALRRLQAKQFANTSYCTSYSSTSTEVSPILPISNTVLQRNRITSVISNSYSSLICYQPPTMAPLTPHWHQPSHPDIQEVVIVNPEEFTTKSISRVSLPPFAVFAKFDFPPCTPASEPTYATVQTGRDTHLNLNSDLLYINHSCEPTLLFDVGNFNILVGPKGLKVGDELTFFYPSTEWHMAQPFDCLCGTPSCRGRISGARDMTQAQLDGIWLNGHIIQLRAEQLARSEDPTANALRDAVVHAEKVLESARLALRSYTSNAHAQNGNGTFPSKYTNGTLGKAAVLEHRGPTSRELSGEMGGDTVRA
;
A
#
# COMPACT_ATOMS: atom_id res chain seq x y z
N MET A 1 56.84 -20.41 51.91
CA MET A 1 56.88 -21.75 51.26
C MET A 1 55.64 -21.89 50.37
N CYS A 2 55.78 -22.65 49.27
CA CYS A 2 54.70 -23.18 48.42
C CYS A 2 53.62 -22.22 47.90
N THR A 3 53.94 -21.56 46.78
CA THR A 3 52.99 -21.43 45.66
C THR A 3 52.78 -22.79 44.97
N TYR A 4 51.53 -23.25 44.85
CA TYR A 4 51.09 -24.30 43.91
C TYR A 4 50.33 -23.59 42.75
N VAL A 5 50.54 -23.77 41.43
CA VAL A 5 50.95 -24.91 40.56
C VAL A 5 49.83 -25.97 40.42
N PHE A 6 49.34 -26.39 39.23
CA PHE A 6 49.29 -25.85 37.84
C PHE A 6 48.34 -26.76 37.01
N ALA A 7 47.96 -26.34 35.79
CA ALA A 7 47.47 -27.16 34.65
C ALA A 7 46.08 -27.87 34.69
N GLY A 8 45.32 -27.76 33.57
CA GLY A 8 44.11 -28.58 33.33
C GLY A 8 43.27 -28.26 32.07
N ARG A 9 43.78 -28.59 30.86
CA ARG A 9 43.10 -28.81 29.54
C ARG A 9 41.67 -28.26 29.31
N VAL A 10 41.43 -27.37 28.34
CA VAL A 10 41.33 -27.66 26.87
C VAL A 10 40.24 -28.68 26.47
N LYS A 11 39.01 -28.21 26.19
CA LYS A 11 38.23 -28.44 24.94
C LYS A 11 36.79 -27.85 25.02
N GLN A 12 36.18 -27.69 23.83
CA GLN A 12 34.76 -27.38 23.53
C GLN A 12 34.35 -25.89 23.58
N GLY A 13 33.61 -25.44 22.55
CA GLY A 13 32.96 -24.11 22.49
C GLY A 13 32.98 -23.40 21.13
N LEU A 14 33.95 -23.70 20.25
CA LEU A 14 34.11 -23.05 18.94
C LEU A 14 33.12 -23.62 17.89
N GLY A 15 31.80 -23.47 18.12
CA GLY A 15 30.76 -24.20 17.39
C GLY A 15 29.55 -23.43 16.88
N ILE A 16 29.42 -22.12 17.18
CA ILE A 16 28.19 -21.35 16.86
C ILE A 16 28.40 -20.26 15.80
N TRP A 17 29.61 -19.69 15.69
CA TRP A 17 29.87 -18.56 14.78
C TRP A 17 30.14 -18.93 13.31
N ILE A 18 30.50 -20.18 13.01
CA ILE A 18 30.78 -20.64 11.63
C ILE A 18 29.49 -21.09 10.90
N ALA A 19 28.48 -21.58 11.63
CA ALA A 19 27.22 -22.09 11.07
C ALA A 19 26.19 -21.00 10.66
N SER A 20 26.49 -19.72 10.92
CA SER A 20 25.70 -18.56 10.47
C SER A 20 26.32 -17.89 9.23
N ALA A 21 27.65 -17.89 9.11
CA ALA A 21 28.36 -17.39 7.94
C ALA A 21 28.16 -18.27 6.70
N LEU A 22 28.25 -19.60 6.84
CA LEU A 22 28.08 -20.54 5.72
C LEU A 22 26.65 -20.54 5.15
N ARG A 23 25.62 -20.27 5.96
CA ARG A 23 24.23 -20.14 5.48
C ARG A 23 23.98 -18.88 4.64
N ARG A 24 24.81 -17.84 4.78
CA ARG A 24 24.74 -16.64 3.91
C ARG A 24 25.55 -16.78 2.61
N LEU A 25 26.40 -17.80 2.50
CA LEU A 25 27.14 -18.11 1.28
C LEU A 25 26.34 -19.07 0.37
N GLN A 26 25.71 -20.12 0.90
CA GLN A 26 24.90 -21.02 0.07
C GLN A 26 23.61 -20.38 -0.49
N ALA A 27 23.04 -19.38 0.19
CA ALA A 27 21.89 -18.64 -0.33
C ALA A 27 22.24 -17.68 -1.50
N LYS A 28 23.52 -17.32 -1.67
CA LYS A 28 23.99 -16.46 -2.78
C LYS A 28 24.32 -17.24 -4.07
N GLN A 29 24.17 -18.56 -4.08
CA GLN A 29 24.56 -19.42 -5.21
C GLN A 29 23.36 -20.08 -5.94
N PHE A 30 22.13 -19.77 -5.54
CA PHE A 30 20.87 -20.25 -6.14
C PHE A 30 19.93 -19.09 -6.53
N ALA A 31 20.44 -18.11 -7.26
CA ALA A 31 19.65 -17.02 -7.83
C ALA A 31 20.15 -16.58 -9.22
N ASN A 32 20.61 -17.54 -10.05
CA ASN A 32 20.79 -17.33 -11.49
C ASN A 32 20.90 -18.69 -12.21
N THR A 33 19.76 -19.29 -12.57
CA THR A 33 19.72 -20.41 -13.51
C THR A 33 18.36 -20.45 -14.19
N SER A 34 18.27 -19.84 -15.37
CA SER A 34 17.06 -19.84 -16.19
C SER A 34 16.76 -21.24 -16.72
N TYR A 35 15.65 -21.85 -16.30
CA TYR A 35 15.21 -23.13 -16.83
C TYR A 35 14.62 -22.98 -18.24
N CYS A 36 15.46 -23.19 -19.26
CA CYS A 36 15.01 -23.50 -20.62
C CYS A 36 15.15 -25.01 -20.87
N THR A 37 14.08 -25.76 -20.64
CA THR A 37 14.03 -27.21 -20.93
C THR A 37 13.74 -27.47 -22.40
N SER A 38 14.78 -27.60 -23.22
CA SER A 38 14.67 -28.14 -24.58
C SER A 38 14.63 -29.67 -24.55
N TYR A 39 13.47 -30.26 -24.84
CA TYR A 39 13.37 -31.72 -25.06
C TYR A 39 13.84 -32.05 -26.48
N SER A 40 15.03 -32.62 -26.61
CA SER A 40 15.55 -33.19 -27.86
C SER A 40 15.64 -34.72 -27.75
N SER A 41 14.60 -35.42 -28.18
CA SER A 41 14.59 -36.89 -28.24
C SER A 41 15.22 -37.38 -29.56
N THR A 42 16.46 -37.87 -29.48
CA THR A 42 17.11 -38.61 -30.56
C THR A 42 16.68 -40.07 -30.57
N SER A 43 16.25 -40.57 -31.73
CA SER A 43 16.14 -42.02 -31.98
C SER A 43 16.64 -42.37 -33.39
N THR A 44 17.75 -43.11 -33.41
CA THR A 44 18.16 -44.09 -34.43
C THR A 44 17.01 -45.06 -34.79
N GLU A 45 16.94 -45.74 -35.93
CA GLU A 45 17.92 -46.05 -36.99
C GLU A 45 17.23 -46.58 -38.29
N VAL A 46 17.99 -46.62 -39.41
CA VAL A 46 17.97 -47.65 -40.50
C VAL A 46 16.72 -47.85 -41.41
N SER A 47 16.95 -47.68 -42.72
CA SER A 47 16.10 -48.09 -43.89
C SER A 47 16.37 -49.58 -44.28
N PRO A 48 16.03 -50.21 -45.45
CA PRO A 48 16.19 -49.71 -46.84
C PRO A 48 15.29 -50.37 -47.97
N ILE A 49 15.69 -50.18 -49.25
CA ILE A 49 15.40 -51.00 -50.48
C ILE A 49 14.06 -50.71 -51.24
N LEU A 50 14.00 -49.84 -52.26
CA LEU A 50 14.40 -49.95 -53.71
C LEU A 50 13.19 -50.36 -54.64
N PRO A 51 13.29 -50.44 -56.00
CA PRO A 51 12.88 -49.38 -56.93
C PRO A 51 11.75 -49.83 -57.92
N ILE A 52 11.26 -49.05 -58.89
CA ILE A 52 11.82 -48.82 -60.25
C ILE A 52 10.99 -47.72 -60.95
N SER A 53 11.66 -46.92 -61.80
CA SER A 53 11.04 -45.81 -62.55
C SER A 53 10.33 -46.27 -63.84
N ASN A 54 9.27 -45.56 -64.24
CA ASN A 54 9.22 -44.96 -65.58
C ASN A 54 8.18 -43.83 -65.71
N THR A 55 8.68 -42.70 -66.21
CA THR A 55 8.06 -41.59 -66.96
C THR A 55 6.81 -41.94 -67.80
N VAL A 56 5.86 -41.06 -68.12
CA VAL A 56 5.69 -39.59 -67.92
C VAL A 56 4.21 -39.25 -68.16
N LEU A 57 3.66 -38.22 -67.49
CA LEU A 57 2.66 -37.33 -68.08
C LEU A 57 2.68 -35.97 -67.35
N GLN A 58 2.68 -34.88 -68.11
CA GLN A 58 2.98 -33.53 -67.63
C GLN A 58 1.76 -32.82 -67.01
N ARG A 59 1.98 -32.01 -65.97
CA ARG A 59 1.46 -30.62 -65.93
C ARG A 59 2.23 -29.75 -64.94
N ASN A 60 2.25 -28.45 -65.24
CA ASN A 60 3.26 -27.52 -64.75
C ASN A 60 3.14 -27.19 -63.25
N ARG A 61 4.28 -27.17 -62.57
CA ARG A 61 4.42 -26.78 -61.17
C ARG A 61 4.82 -25.30 -61.09
N ILE A 62 3.91 -24.44 -60.65
CA ILE A 62 4.29 -23.11 -60.15
C ILE A 62 4.83 -23.31 -58.73
N THR A 63 6.04 -22.83 -58.48
CA THR A 63 6.72 -22.93 -57.18
C THR A 63 6.17 -21.93 -56.19
N SER A 64 5.42 -22.37 -55.18
CA SER A 64 5.16 -21.59 -53.98
C SER A 64 6.32 -21.74 -52.99
N VAL A 65 6.93 -20.61 -52.61
CA VAL A 65 7.94 -20.58 -51.54
C VAL A 65 7.20 -20.56 -50.21
N ILE A 66 7.32 -21.65 -49.44
CA ILE A 66 6.80 -21.71 -48.07
C ILE A 66 7.86 -21.12 -47.14
N SER A 67 7.60 -19.92 -46.62
CA SER A 67 8.44 -19.25 -45.64
C SER A 67 8.24 -19.84 -44.25
N ASN A 68 9.27 -20.46 -43.68
CA ASN A 68 9.26 -20.93 -42.29
C ASN A 68 9.24 -19.73 -41.32
N SER A 69 8.10 -19.46 -40.69
CA SER A 69 7.98 -18.46 -39.62
C SER A 69 8.47 -19.04 -38.29
N TYR A 70 9.74 -18.80 -37.96
CA TYR A 70 10.26 -19.03 -36.61
C TYR A 70 9.61 -18.03 -35.64
N SER A 71 8.73 -18.52 -34.76
CA SER A 71 8.13 -17.70 -33.70
C SER A 71 9.15 -17.46 -32.59
N SER A 72 9.82 -16.32 -32.62
CA SER A 72 10.75 -15.92 -31.56
C SER A 72 10.01 -15.64 -30.25
N LEU A 73 10.29 -16.43 -29.22
CA LEU A 73 9.88 -16.13 -27.85
C LEU A 73 10.66 -14.90 -27.35
N ILE A 74 10.11 -13.71 -27.58
CA ILE A 74 10.62 -12.48 -26.98
C ILE A 74 10.32 -12.56 -25.48
N CYS A 75 11.34 -12.89 -24.69
CA CYS A 75 11.28 -12.69 -23.25
C CYS A 75 11.08 -11.21 -23.00
N TYR A 76 9.88 -10.83 -22.53
CA TYR A 76 9.55 -9.46 -22.15
C TYR A 76 10.33 -9.11 -20.88
N GLN A 77 11.58 -8.69 -21.04
CA GLN A 77 12.31 -8.01 -19.98
C GLN A 77 11.52 -6.73 -19.67
N PRO A 78 11.14 -6.46 -18.41
CA PRO A 78 10.62 -5.15 -18.06
C PRO A 78 11.68 -4.11 -18.45
N PRO A 79 11.28 -2.95 -19.00
CA PRO A 79 12.24 -1.97 -19.47
C PRO A 79 13.14 -1.55 -18.30
N THR A 80 14.43 -1.87 -18.40
CA THR A 80 15.46 -1.32 -17.52
C THR A 80 15.53 0.18 -17.80
N MET A 81 14.75 0.96 -17.05
CA MET A 81 14.72 2.41 -17.19
C MET A 81 16.14 2.93 -16.99
N ALA A 82 16.63 3.70 -17.96
CA ALA A 82 17.96 4.28 -17.87
C ALA A 82 18.06 5.19 -16.63
N PRO A 83 19.24 5.30 -16.00
CA PRO A 83 19.48 6.29 -14.97
C PRO A 83 19.13 7.68 -15.51
N LEU A 84 18.31 8.43 -14.78
CA LEU A 84 17.95 9.78 -15.17
C LEU A 84 19.20 10.65 -15.20
N THR A 85 19.44 11.27 -16.36
CA THR A 85 20.48 12.28 -16.49
C THR A 85 19.97 13.57 -15.83
N PRO A 86 20.60 14.06 -14.76
CA PRO A 86 20.17 15.30 -14.11
C PRO A 86 20.32 16.48 -15.06
N HIS A 87 19.32 17.35 -15.10
CA HIS A 87 19.29 18.55 -15.96
C HIS A 87 19.30 19.85 -15.15
N TRP A 88 19.31 19.77 -13.82
CA TRP A 88 19.39 20.89 -12.89
C TRP A 88 20.84 21.14 -12.43
N HIS A 89 21.06 22.31 -11.82
CA HIS A 89 22.34 22.62 -11.19
C HIS A 89 22.57 21.75 -9.95
N GLN A 90 23.74 21.12 -9.85
CA GLN A 90 24.12 20.26 -8.73
C GLN A 90 25.35 20.84 -7.99
N PRO A 91 25.30 20.95 -6.64
CA PRO A 91 24.14 20.75 -5.78
C PRO A 91 23.11 21.89 -5.90
N SER A 92 21.84 21.52 -5.93
CA SER A 92 20.66 22.40 -5.89
C SER A 92 20.37 22.96 -4.49
N HIS A 93 20.73 22.19 -3.46
CA HIS A 93 20.42 22.48 -2.04
C HIS A 93 21.68 22.43 -1.14
N PRO A 94 22.79 23.11 -1.50
CA PRO A 94 24.09 22.95 -0.85
C PRO A 94 24.08 23.21 0.65
N ASP A 95 23.19 24.07 1.15
CA ASP A 95 23.18 24.47 2.56
C ASP A 95 22.47 23.46 3.49
N ILE A 96 21.59 22.62 2.93
CA ILE A 96 20.71 21.72 3.71
C ILE A 96 20.87 20.24 3.38
N GLN A 97 21.35 19.90 2.18
CA GLN A 97 21.44 18.54 1.65
C GLN A 97 22.83 18.26 1.05
N GLU A 98 23.35 17.07 1.32
CA GLU A 98 24.52 16.50 0.64
C GLU A 98 24.11 15.19 -0.03
N VAL A 99 24.41 15.03 -1.32
CA VAL A 99 24.16 13.78 -2.06
C VAL A 99 25.44 12.97 -2.11
N VAL A 100 25.43 11.80 -1.48
CA VAL A 100 26.56 10.87 -1.42
C VAL A 100 26.32 9.71 -2.39
N ILE A 101 27.21 9.55 -3.36
CA ILE A 101 27.23 8.37 -4.24
C ILE A 101 27.93 7.24 -3.48
N VAL A 102 27.21 6.15 -3.21
CA VAL A 102 27.71 4.99 -2.43
C VAL A 102 28.40 3.99 -3.34
N ASN A 103 27.79 3.66 -4.47
CA ASN A 103 28.40 2.86 -5.53
C ASN A 103 28.03 3.43 -6.91
N PRO A 104 28.99 4.01 -7.66
CA PRO A 104 28.74 4.53 -9.01
C PRO A 104 28.22 3.49 -10.00
N GLU A 105 28.63 2.22 -9.86
CA GLU A 105 28.26 1.15 -10.80
C GLU A 105 26.84 0.60 -10.57
N GLU A 106 26.33 0.72 -9.34
CA GLU A 106 24.97 0.34 -8.95
C GLU A 106 24.00 1.54 -8.89
N PHE A 107 24.48 2.74 -9.24
CA PHE A 107 23.76 4.01 -9.13
C PHE A 107 23.15 4.28 -7.73
N THR A 108 23.72 3.69 -6.67
CA THR A 108 23.20 3.84 -5.32
C THR A 108 23.64 5.18 -4.73
N THR A 109 22.66 6.01 -4.38
CA THR A 109 22.86 7.34 -3.79
C THR A 109 22.15 7.43 -2.44
N LYS A 110 22.60 8.38 -1.62
CA LYS A 110 21.99 8.72 -0.33
C LYS A 110 21.99 10.23 -0.17
N SER A 111 20.95 10.75 0.46
CA SER A 111 20.88 12.16 0.84
C SER A 111 21.12 12.29 2.34
N ILE A 112 22.04 13.18 2.72
CA ILE A 112 22.45 13.42 4.10
C ILE A 112 22.09 14.86 4.49
N SER A 113 21.58 15.05 5.70
CA SER A 113 21.26 16.38 6.23
C SER A 113 22.52 17.16 6.56
N ARG A 114 22.58 18.43 6.12
CA ARG A 114 23.62 19.39 6.52
C ARG A 114 23.19 20.32 7.65
N VAL A 115 21.92 20.26 8.05
CA VAL A 115 21.32 21.11 9.09
C VAL A 115 20.75 20.29 10.26
N SER A 116 20.59 20.94 11.41
CA SER A 116 19.75 20.42 12.48
C SER A 116 18.52 21.31 12.64
N LEU A 117 17.35 20.69 12.73
CA LEU A 117 16.05 21.35 12.76
C LEU A 117 15.13 20.66 13.78
N PRO A 118 14.27 21.41 14.50
CA PRO A 118 13.32 20.82 15.43
C PRO A 118 12.21 20.04 14.69
N PRO A 119 11.47 19.16 15.39
CA PRO A 119 10.31 18.47 14.82
C PRO A 119 9.34 19.42 14.12
N PHE A 120 8.83 19.01 12.95
CA PHE A 120 7.86 19.76 12.13
C PHE A 120 8.32 21.12 11.59
N ALA A 121 9.59 21.47 11.71
CA ALA A 121 10.16 22.59 10.96
C ALA A 121 10.10 22.35 9.44
N VAL A 122 10.03 23.42 8.65
CA VAL A 122 10.21 23.33 7.19
C VAL A 122 11.68 23.02 6.90
N PHE A 123 11.95 21.92 6.21
CA PHE A 123 13.27 21.54 5.72
C PHE A 123 13.55 22.19 4.37
N ALA A 124 12.62 22.03 3.42
CA ALA A 124 12.69 22.57 2.07
C ALA A 124 11.28 22.84 1.54
N LYS A 125 11.20 23.39 0.33
CA LYS A 125 9.94 23.62 -0.40
C LYS A 125 10.04 23.07 -1.81
N PHE A 126 8.89 22.75 -2.40
CA PHE A 126 8.82 22.33 -3.80
C PHE A 126 8.85 23.51 -4.80
N ASP A 127 8.92 24.76 -4.31
CA ASP A 127 9.02 25.98 -5.12
C ASP A 127 10.46 26.33 -5.54
N PHE A 128 11.49 25.70 -4.95
CA PHE A 128 12.90 25.98 -5.22
C PHE A 128 13.79 24.71 -5.16
N PRO A 129 14.53 24.39 -6.24
CA PRO A 129 14.22 24.70 -7.63
C PRO A 129 12.76 24.35 -7.96
N PRO A 130 12.12 25.08 -8.89
CA PRO A 130 10.70 24.90 -9.16
C PRO A 130 10.42 23.51 -9.74
N CYS A 131 9.57 22.75 -9.04
CA CYS A 131 9.02 21.51 -9.56
C CYS A 131 8.14 21.78 -10.80
N THR A 132 8.13 20.87 -11.76
CA THR A 132 7.29 20.96 -12.96
C THR A 132 6.33 19.78 -13.07
N PRO A 133 5.10 19.98 -13.59
CA PRO A 133 4.19 18.87 -13.86
C PRO A 133 4.83 17.75 -14.68
N ALA A 134 4.58 16.51 -14.29
CA ALA A 134 4.88 15.32 -15.08
C ALA A 134 3.60 14.82 -15.74
N SER A 135 3.68 14.43 -17.01
CA SER A 135 2.52 13.87 -17.75
C SER A 135 2.20 12.43 -17.34
N GLU A 136 3.19 11.68 -16.84
CA GLU A 136 3.09 10.27 -16.51
C GLU A 136 3.90 9.97 -15.23
N PRO A 137 3.47 8.99 -14.40
CA PRO A 137 4.24 8.55 -13.24
C PRO A 137 5.52 7.80 -13.65
N THR A 138 6.62 8.13 -12.97
CA THR A 138 7.91 7.42 -13.09
C THR A 138 8.51 7.15 -11.70
N TYR A 139 9.64 6.48 -11.62
CA TYR A 139 10.35 6.28 -10.34
C TYR A 139 10.88 7.58 -9.70
N ALA A 140 10.84 8.70 -10.44
CA ALA A 140 11.45 9.98 -10.07
C ALA A 140 10.45 11.14 -9.96
N THR A 141 9.17 10.84 -10.13
CA THR A 141 8.08 11.79 -9.91
C THR A 141 7.44 11.57 -8.56
N VAL A 142 6.94 12.64 -7.95
CA VAL A 142 6.12 12.56 -6.73
C VAL A 142 4.67 12.82 -7.08
N GLN A 143 3.77 11.95 -6.64
CA GLN A 143 2.32 12.11 -6.81
C GLN A 143 1.77 13.21 -5.88
N THR A 144 1.05 14.17 -6.45
CA THR A 144 0.53 15.38 -5.77
C THR A 144 -0.99 15.45 -5.68
N GLY A 145 -1.67 14.52 -6.33
CA GLY A 145 -3.13 14.44 -6.41
C GLY A 145 -3.53 13.08 -6.98
N ARG A 146 -4.80 12.92 -7.35
CA ARG A 146 -5.29 11.64 -7.91
C ARG A 146 -4.49 11.19 -9.13
N ASP A 147 -4.38 12.08 -10.11
CA ASP A 147 -3.80 11.80 -11.43
C ASP A 147 -2.65 12.78 -11.76
N THR A 148 -2.18 13.56 -10.77
CA THR A 148 -1.17 14.61 -10.96
C THR A 148 0.15 14.24 -10.29
N HIS A 149 1.25 14.52 -10.99
CA HIS A 149 2.62 14.23 -10.55
C HIS A 149 3.53 15.43 -10.81
N LEU A 150 4.60 15.56 -10.02
CA LEU A 150 5.66 16.56 -10.20
C LEU A 150 7.01 15.89 -10.42
N ASN A 151 7.80 16.45 -11.35
CA ASN A 151 9.24 16.29 -11.40
C ASN A 151 9.88 17.26 -10.40
N LEU A 152 10.78 16.76 -9.54
CA LEU A 152 11.39 17.56 -8.47
C LEU A 152 12.49 18.52 -8.96
N ASN A 153 13.07 18.27 -10.15
CA ASN A 153 14.09 19.11 -10.81
C ASN A 153 15.24 19.56 -9.91
N SER A 154 15.58 18.72 -8.93
CA SER A 154 16.50 19.05 -7.84
C SER A 154 16.98 17.78 -7.15
N ASP A 155 17.97 17.93 -6.28
CA ASP A 155 18.56 16.81 -5.54
C ASP A 155 17.61 16.19 -4.51
N LEU A 156 16.45 16.81 -4.25
CA LEU A 156 15.35 16.21 -3.48
C LEU A 156 14.92 14.85 -4.09
N LEU A 157 15.20 14.60 -5.38
CA LEU A 157 15.06 13.31 -6.03
C LEU A 157 15.85 12.17 -5.34
N TYR A 158 16.99 12.47 -4.75
CA TYR A 158 17.87 11.46 -4.12
C TYR A 158 17.50 11.17 -2.65
N ILE A 159 16.33 11.61 -2.18
CA ILE A 159 15.82 11.35 -0.83
C ILE A 159 15.16 9.97 -0.83
N ASN A 160 15.80 9.02 -0.15
CA ASN A 160 15.43 7.60 -0.18
C ASN A 160 14.15 7.27 0.61
N HIS A 161 13.63 6.06 0.40
CA HIS A 161 12.53 5.53 1.21
C HIS A 161 13.00 5.11 2.61
N SER A 162 12.22 5.45 3.65
CA SER A 162 12.28 4.78 4.95
C SER A 162 10.87 4.47 5.50
N CYS A 163 10.74 3.36 6.22
CA CYS A 163 9.55 3.00 6.98
C CYS A 163 9.42 3.78 8.30
N GLU A 164 10.51 4.38 8.79
CA GLU A 164 10.53 5.41 9.84
C GLU A 164 11.27 6.63 9.26
N PRO A 165 10.59 7.51 8.51
CA PRO A 165 11.25 8.59 7.78
C PRO A 165 11.72 9.74 8.68
N THR A 166 12.72 10.47 8.19
CA THR A 166 13.19 11.73 8.79
C THR A 166 12.44 12.95 8.26
N LEU A 167 11.80 12.85 7.09
CA LEU A 167 11.05 13.92 6.42
C LEU A 167 9.60 13.52 6.07
N LEU A 168 8.72 14.52 5.99
CA LEU A 168 7.32 14.41 5.57
C LEU A 168 7.12 15.28 4.31
N PHE A 169 6.65 14.68 3.22
CA PHE A 169 6.48 15.36 1.92
C PHE A 169 5.05 15.91 1.79
N ASP A 170 4.81 17.08 2.38
CA ASP A 170 3.55 17.84 2.33
C ASP A 170 3.37 18.53 0.97
N VAL A 171 3.03 17.71 -0.03
CA VAL A 171 2.73 18.17 -1.39
C VAL A 171 1.42 18.97 -1.46
N GLY A 172 0.53 18.86 -0.47
CA GLY A 172 -0.67 19.68 -0.37
C GLY A 172 -0.36 21.15 -0.10
N ASN A 173 0.59 21.43 0.79
CA ASN A 173 1.05 22.78 1.11
C ASN A 173 2.37 23.18 0.43
N PHE A 174 2.88 22.35 -0.48
CA PHE A 174 4.16 22.54 -1.20
C PHE A 174 5.41 22.64 -0.29
N ASN A 175 5.39 21.97 0.87
CA ASN A 175 6.51 21.95 1.84
C ASN A 175 7.07 20.54 2.06
N ILE A 176 8.35 20.47 2.41
CA ILE A 176 8.96 19.27 3.02
C ILE A 176 9.21 19.61 4.49
N LEU A 177 8.57 18.86 5.39
CA LEU A 177 8.65 19.08 6.84
C LEU A 177 9.56 18.04 7.51
N VAL A 178 10.15 18.41 8.63
CA VAL A 178 10.92 17.51 9.50
C VAL A 178 9.98 16.59 10.27
N GLY A 179 10.32 15.31 10.35
CA GLY A 179 9.55 14.31 11.09
C GLY A 179 9.50 14.54 12.61
N PRO A 180 8.67 13.78 13.34
CA PRO A 180 8.41 13.99 14.78
C PRO A 180 9.64 13.81 15.69
N LYS A 181 10.70 13.15 15.20
CA LYS A 181 11.96 12.93 15.93
C LYS A 181 12.94 14.12 15.84
N GLY A 182 12.64 15.13 15.01
CA GLY A 182 13.58 16.19 14.64
C GLY A 182 14.61 15.70 13.61
N LEU A 183 15.53 16.59 13.22
CA LEU A 183 16.60 16.31 12.26
C LEU A 183 17.94 16.83 12.78
N LYS A 184 19.02 16.09 12.55
CA LYS A 184 20.40 16.46 12.91
C LYS A 184 21.30 16.45 11.68
N VAL A 185 22.42 17.16 11.77
CA VAL A 185 23.49 17.08 10.78
C VAL A 185 24.01 15.64 10.73
N GLY A 186 24.12 15.06 9.54
CA GLY A 186 24.55 13.67 9.33
C GLY A 186 23.42 12.63 9.31
N ASP A 187 22.17 12.99 9.63
CA ASP A 187 21.03 12.07 9.49
C ASP A 187 20.72 11.80 8.01
N GLU A 188 20.35 10.56 7.65
CA GLU A 188 19.91 10.23 6.29
C GLU A 188 18.51 10.84 6.03
N LEU A 189 18.40 11.66 4.98
CA LEU A 189 17.16 12.26 4.52
C LEU A 189 16.33 11.18 3.83
N THR A 190 15.18 10.86 4.42
CA THR A 190 14.28 9.81 3.93
C THR A 190 12.83 10.22 4.13
N PHE A 191 11.96 9.81 3.20
CA PHE A 191 10.50 9.96 3.33
C PHE A 191 9.79 8.63 3.09
N PHE A 192 8.55 8.52 3.56
CA PHE A 192 7.74 7.32 3.36
C PHE A 192 7.01 7.42 2.02
N TYR A 193 7.53 6.80 0.96
CA TYR A 193 6.96 6.93 -0.40
C TYR A 193 5.43 6.71 -0.48
N PRO A 194 4.81 5.72 0.19
CA PRO A 194 3.34 5.56 0.19
C PRO A 194 2.55 6.69 0.89
N SER A 195 3.20 7.73 1.43
CA SER A 195 2.54 8.97 1.87
C SER A 195 2.17 9.90 0.69
N THR A 196 2.86 9.77 -0.44
CA THR A 196 2.56 10.47 -1.71
C THR A 196 2.04 9.50 -2.76
N GLU A 197 2.64 8.31 -2.88
CA GLU A 197 2.39 7.37 -3.98
C GLU A 197 1.25 6.39 -3.68
N TRP A 198 0.19 6.46 -4.49
CA TRP A 198 -0.92 5.50 -4.47
C TRP A 198 -0.50 4.15 -5.02
N HIS A 199 0.24 4.15 -6.13
CA HIS A 199 0.76 2.97 -6.78
C HIS A 199 2.13 3.32 -7.39
N MET A 200 3.18 2.66 -6.91
CA MET A 200 4.55 2.88 -7.36
C MET A 200 4.70 2.49 -8.85
N ALA A 201 5.27 3.38 -9.66
CA ALA A 201 5.71 3.02 -11.02
C ALA A 201 6.69 1.84 -11.02
N GLN A 202 7.53 1.73 -9.99
CA GLN A 202 8.48 0.64 -9.78
C GLN A 202 8.45 0.16 -8.31
N PRO A 203 7.70 -0.91 -7.98
CA PRO A 203 7.73 -1.53 -6.67
C PRO A 203 9.09 -2.17 -6.33
N PHE A 204 9.50 -2.12 -5.07
CA PHE A 204 10.81 -2.61 -4.61
C PHE A 204 10.75 -3.26 -3.21
N ASP A 205 11.73 -4.08 -2.86
CA ASP A 205 11.89 -4.63 -1.52
C ASP A 205 12.70 -3.66 -0.64
N CYS A 206 12.15 -3.25 0.51
CA CYS A 206 12.73 -2.19 1.33
C CYS A 206 13.93 -2.67 2.16
N LEU A 207 15.03 -1.91 2.09
CA LEU A 207 16.29 -2.16 2.79
C LEU A 207 16.60 -1.14 3.89
N CYS A 208 15.62 -0.34 4.34
CA CYS A 208 15.82 0.73 5.33
C CYS A 208 16.30 0.27 6.73
N GLY A 209 16.19 -1.02 7.05
CA GLY A 209 16.71 -1.61 8.29
C GLY A 209 15.97 -1.23 9.58
N THR A 210 14.91 -0.41 9.51
CA THR A 210 14.12 0.01 10.69
C THR A 210 13.37 -1.16 11.33
N PRO A 211 13.17 -1.20 12.66
CA PRO A 211 12.39 -2.26 13.33
C PRO A 211 10.97 -2.41 12.79
N SER A 212 10.34 -1.31 12.36
CA SER A 212 9.01 -1.29 11.74
C SER A 212 9.04 -1.37 10.19
N CYS A 213 10.08 -1.98 9.62
CA CYS A 213 10.18 -2.16 8.16
C CYS A 213 9.02 -3.00 7.62
N ARG A 214 8.44 -2.56 6.50
CA ARG A 214 7.22 -3.14 5.91
C ARG A 214 7.49 -4.14 4.78
N GLY A 215 8.76 -4.45 4.50
CA GLY A 215 9.14 -5.36 3.42
C GLY A 215 8.95 -4.70 2.06
N ARG A 216 8.07 -5.24 1.21
CA ARG A 216 7.88 -4.74 -0.16
C ARG A 216 7.02 -3.47 -0.19
N ILE A 217 7.45 -2.49 -0.98
CA ILE A 217 6.76 -1.21 -1.19
C ILE A 217 6.22 -1.16 -2.62
N SER A 218 4.89 -1.14 -2.78
CA SER A 218 4.20 -0.98 -4.08
C SER A 218 3.30 0.27 -4.16
N GLY A 219 3.32 1.12 -3.13
CA GLY A 219 2.44 2.29 -3.01
C GLY A 219 1.30 2.03 -2.02
N ALA A 220 0.56 3.07 -1.67
CA ALA A 220 -0.45 3.02 -0.61
C ALA A 220 -1.54 1.98 -0.87
N ARG A 221 -1.99 1.84 -2.13
CA ARG A 221 -3.12 1.01 -2.56
C ARG A 221 -3.13 -0.41 -1.98
N ASP A 222 -1.97 -1.07 -1.96
CA ASP A 222 -1.87 -2.50 -1.65
C ASP A 222 -1.50 -2.78 -0.19
N MET A 223 -1.27 -1.74 0.61
CA MET A 223 -0.91 -1.89 2.02
C MET A 223 -2.16 -2.20 2.86
N THR A 224 -1.98 -2.80 4.03
CA THR A 224 -3.06 -2.96 5.02
C THR A 224 -3.25 -1.67 5.85
N GLN A 225 -4.40 -1.53 6.50
CA GLN A 225 -4.64 -0.41 7.43
C GLN A 225 -3.57 -0.37 8.54
N ALA A 226 -3.30 -1.51 9.17
CA ALA A 226 -2.26 -1.66 10.20
C ALA A 226 -0.84 -1.29 9.74
N GLN A 227 -0.54 -1.34 8.44
CA GLN A 227 0.73 -0.83 7.91
C GLN A 227 0.74 0.70 7.75
N LEU A 228 -0.41 1.34 7.53
CA LEU A 228 -0.51 2.80 7.40
C LEU A 228 -0.82 3.52 8.72
N ASP A 229 -1.32 2.82 9.74
CA ASP A 229 -1.66 3.39 11.04
C ASP A 229 -0.46 4.12 11.68
N GLY A 230 -0.71 5.33 12.19
CA GLY A 230 0.31 6.19 12.79
C GLY A 230 1.28 6.86 11.81
N ILE A 231 1.17 6.60 10.49
CA ILE A 231 1.96 7.27 9.46
C ILE A 231 1.22 8.48 8.92
N TRP A 232 1.97 9.56 8.68
CA TRP A 232 1.47 10.75 8.01
C TRP A 232 1.27 10.46 6.50
N LEU A 233 0.11 10.83 5.97
CA LEU A 233 -0.29 10.62 4.58
C LEU A 233 -0.85 11.92 4.00
N ASN A 234 -0.62 12.16 2.71
CA ASN A 234 -1.24 13.29 2.02
C ASN A 234 -2.76 13.09 1.84
N GLY A 235 -3.48 14.21 1.70
CA GLY A 235 -4.94 14.23 1.55
C GLY A 235 -5.46 13.38 0.38
N HIS A 236 -4.75 13.36 -0.76
CA HIS A 236 -5.15 12.55 -1.92
C HIS A 236 -5.03 11.04 -1.66
N ILE A 237 -4.04 10.60 -0.88
CA ILE A 237 -3.90 9.19 -0.46
C ILE A 237 -5.02 8.80 0.50
N ILE A 238 -5.37 9.67 1.46
CA ILE A 238 -6.49 9.45 2.38
C ILE A 238 -7.80 9.34 1.61
N GLN A 239 -8.04 10.23 0.65
CA GLN A 239 -9.22 10.17 -0.23
C GLN A 239 -9.26 8.87 -1.05
N LEU A 240 -8.17 8.51 -1.72
CA LEU A 240 -8.07 7.30 -2.53
C LEU A 240 -8.31 6.03 -1.71
N ARG A 241 -7.84 6.00 -0.46
CA ARG A 241 -8.13 4.93 0.51
C ARG A 241 -9.62 4.86 0.85
N ALA A 242 -10.25 5.97 1.20
CA ALA A 242 -11.68 6.00 1.52
C ALA A 242 -12.53 5.47 0.33
N GLU A 243 -12.18 5.85 -0.90
CA GLU A 243 -12.84 5.36 -2.12
C GLU A 243 -12.51 3.90 -2.45
N GLN A 244 -11.33 3.40 -2.09
CA GLN A 244 -11.00 1.97 -2.22
C GLN A 244 -11.84 1.14 -1.25
N LEU A 245 -11.95 1.58 0.01
CA LEU A 245 -12.76 0.92 1.03
C LEU A 245 -14.25 0.93 0.65
N ALA A 246 -14.79 2.10 0.30
CA ALA A 246 -16.19 2.24 -0.14
C ALA A 246 -16.55 1.42 -1.40
N ARG A 247 -15.57 1.12 -2.27
CA ARG A 247 -15.76 0.21 -3.42
C ARG A 247 -15.59 -1.28 -3.06
N SER A 248 -14.89 -1.58 -1.97
CA SER A 248 -14.70 -2.96 -1.49
C SER A 248 -15.87 -3.45 -0.64
N GLU A 249 -16.65 -2.54 -0.06
CA GLU A 249 -17.90 -2.85 0.60
C GLU A 249 -19.00 -3.14 -0.43
N ASP A 250 -19.36 -4.42 -0.60
CA ASP A 250 -20.55 -4.80 -1.36
C ASP A 250 -21.81 -4.22 -0.69
N PRO A 251 -22.58 -3.35 -1.38
CA PRO A 251 -23.81 -2.78 -0.83
C PRO A 251 -24.82 -3.86 -0.42
N THR A 252 -24.80 -5.01 -1.09
CA THR A 252 -25.66 -6.16 -0.78
C THR A 252 -25.24 -6.81 0.54
N ALA A 253 -23.96 -7.07 0.75
CA ALA A 253 -23.42 -7.57 2.01
C ALA A 253 -23.61 -6.59 3.18
N ASN A 254 -23.61 -5.28 2.93
CA ASN A 254 -23.97 -4.28 3.95
C ASN A 254 -25.47 -4.35 4.28
N ALA A 255 -26.35 -4.28 3.28
CA ALA A 255 -27.79 -4.36 3.47
C ALA A 255 -28.24 -5.68 4.14
N LEU A 256 -27.59 -6.80 3.82
CA LEU A 256 -27.83 -8.09 4.47
C LEU A 256 -27.37 -8.10 5.93
N ARG A 257 -26.22 -7.50 6.24
CA ARG A 257 -25.76 -7.33 7.64
C ARG A 257 -26.73 -6.46 8.45
N ASP A 258 -27.19 -5.35 7.88
CA ASP A 258 -28.18 -4.47 8.52
C ASP A 258 -29.52 -5.18 8.75
N ALA A 259 -29.98 -5.99 7.78
CA ALA A 259 -31.19 -6.80 7.92
C ALA A 259 -31.07 -7.85 9.05
N VAL A 260 -29.91 -8.51 9.18
CA VAL A 260 -29.64 -9.44 10.29
C VAL A 260 -29.65 -8.71 11.64
N VAL A 261 -28.94 -7.58 11.75
CA VAL A 261 -28.93 -6.75 12.97
C VAL A 261 -30.32 -6.24 13.33
N HIS A 262 -31.17 -5.94 12.35
CA HIS A 262 -32.55 -5.56 12.59
C HIS A 262 -33.39 -6.75 13.11
N ALA A 263 -33.23 -7.93 12.51
CA ALA A 263 -33.90 -9.15 12.96
C ALA A 263 -33.48 -9.55 14.39
N GLU A 264 -32.21 -9.40 14.75
CA GLU A 264 -31.71 -9.63 16.12
C GLU A 264 -32.34 -8.66 17.13
N LYS A 265 -32.44 -7.36 16.80
CA LYS A 265 -33.13 -6.36 17.64
C LYS A 265 -34.61 -6.69 17.83
N VAL A 266 -35.29 -7.12 16.77
CA VAL A 266 -36.69 -7.57 16.84
C VAL A 266 -36.82 -8.81 17.74
N LEU A 267 -35.94 -9.81 17.56
CA LEU A 267 -35.92 -11.02 18.38
C LEU A 267 -35.70 -10.71 19.87
N GLU A 268 -34.80 -9.78 20.19
CA GLU A 268 -34.54 -9.37 21.57
C GLU A 268 -35.72 -8.61 22.17
N SER A 269 -36.37 -7.73 21.40
CA SER A 269 -37.60 -7.07 21.83
C SER A 269 -38.74 -8.07 22.13
N ALA A 270 -38.87 -9.12 21.31
CA ALA A 270 -39.85 -10.19 21.51
C ALA A 270 -39.54 -11.05 22.75
N ARG A 271 -38.26 -11.34 23.03
CA ARG A 271 -37.83 -12.03 24.25
C ARG A 271 -38.14 -11.22 25.52
N LEU A 272 -37.88 -9.90 25.48
CA LEU A 272 -38.20 -9.00 26.59
C LEU A 272 -39.71 -8.93 26.84
N ALA A 273 -40.51 -8.81 25.78
CA ALA A 273 -41.97 -8.84 25.86
C ALA A 273 -42.49 -10.17 26.46
N LEU A 274 -41.95 -11.31 26.00
CA LEU A 274 -42.31 -12.63 26.52
C LEU A 274 -41.97 -12.77 28.02
N ARG A 275 -40.79 -12.30 28.45
CA ARG A 275 -40.38 -12.30 29.87
C ARG A 275 -41.29 -11.41 30.72
N SER A 276 -41.72 -10.25 30.21
CA SER A 276 -42.69 -9.39 30.89
C SER A 276 -44.06 -10.07 30.99
N TYR A 277 -44.48 -10.80 29.97
CA TYR A 277 -45.76 -11.52 29.99
C TYR A 277 -45.74 -12.68 30.99
N THR A 278 -44.70 -13.52 30.99
CA THR A 278 -44.63 -14.69 31.91
C THR A 278 -44.46 -14.28 33.36
N SER A 279 -43.68 -13.25 33.67
CA SER A 279 -43.58 -12.70 35.03
C SER A 279 -44.93 -12.14 35.53
N ASN A 280 -45.70 -11.46 34.67
CA ASN A 280 -47.05 -11.00 35.00
C ASN A 280 -48.06 -12.17 35.11
N ALA A 281 -47.94 -13.21 34.29
CA ALA A 281 -48.80 -14.39 34.36
C ALA A 281 -48.61 -15.16 35.68
N HIS A 282 -47.39 -15.25 36.20
CA HIS A 282 -47.12 -15.81 37.53
C HIS A 282 -47.61 -14.91 38.68
N ALA A 283 -47.70 -13.60 38.48
CA ALA A 283 -48.27 -12.68 39.47
C ALA A 283 -49.79 -12.82 39.65
N GLN A 284 -50.52 -13.33 38.64
CA GLN A 284 -51.99 -13.47 38.70
C GLN A 284 -52.51 -14.65 39.54
N ASN A 285 -51.63 -15.45 40.17
CA ASN A 285 -52.05 -16.40 41.22
C ASN A 285 -52.20 -15.74 42.61
N GLY A 286 -51.98 -14.42 42.72
CA GLY A 286 -52.39 -13.62 43.87
C GLY A 286 -53.71 -12.91 43.57
N ASN A 287 -54.72 -13.12 44.41
CA ASN A 287 -56.04 -12.52 44.28
C ASN A 287 -55.97 -10.97 44.36
N GLY A 288 -56.04 -10.29 43.21
CA GLY A 288 -55.88 -8.84 43.10
C GLY A 288 -56.74 -8.25 41.97
N THR A 289 -57.83 -7.58 42.34
CA THR A 289 -58.77 -6.97 41.40
C THR A 289 -58.17 -5.71 40.75
N PHE A 290 -57.96 -5.73 39.43
CA PHE A 290 -57.56 -4.54 38.66
C PHE A 290 -58.40 -4.41 37.36
N PRO A 291 -58.73 -3.18 36.92
CA PRO A 291 -59.72 -2.97 35.88
C PRO A 291 -59.17 -3.23 34.47
N SER A 292 -59.96 -3.92 33.65
CA SER A 292 -59.71 -4.08 32.22
C SER A 292 -59.81 -2.74 31.51
N LYS A 293 -58.76 -2.35 30.77
CA LYS A 293 -58.84 -1.27 29.76
C LYS A 293 -58.02 -1.57 28.51
N TYR A 294 -58.78 -1.90 27.47
CA TYR A 294 -58.51 -1.77 26.04
C TYR A 294 -57.81 -2.88 25.24
N THR A 295 -58.36 -3.00 24.03
CA THR A 295 -58.13 -3.93 22.94
C THR A 295 -57.20 -3.34 21.88
N ASN A 296 -56.83 -4.15 20.89
CA ASN A 296 -56.15 -3.78 19.64
C ASN A 296 -56.54 -2.40 19.06
N GLY A 297 -55.52 -1.69 18.57
CA GLY A 297 -55.64 -0.84 17.38
C GLY A 297 -55.33 0.66 17.54
N THR A 298 -54.46 1.15 16.65
CA THR A 298 -54.26 2.57 16.25
C THR A 298 -53.45 3.49 17.18
N LEU A 299 -52.64 4.37 16.56
CA LEU A 299 -51.84 5.42 17.19
C LEU A 299 -52.70 6.44 17.95
N GLY A 300 -52.24 6.91 19.11
CA GLY A 300 -52.94 7.97 19.86
C GLY A 300 -52.22 8.52 21.10
N LYS A 301 -51.16 9.32 20.88
CA LYS A 301 -50.55 10.33 21.79
C LYS A 301 -50.62 10.12 23.32
N ALA A 302 -49.44 9.94 23.91
CA ALA A 302 -49.17 10.45 25.25
C ALA A 302 -49.12 12.00 25.28
N ALA A 303 -49.36 12.57 26.46
CA ALA A 303 -49.23 13.99 26.79
C ALA A 303 -48.87 14.05 28.30
N VAL A 304 -47.95 14.88 28.81
CA VAL A 304 -47.12 15.97 28.25
C VAL A 304 -45.69 15.89 28.84
N LEU A 305 -44.74 16.54 28.15
CA LEU A 305 -43.33 16.87 28.45
C LEU A 305 -42.28 16.02 27.69
N GLU A 306 -41.21 16.60 27.08
CA GLU A 306 -41.15 17.95 26.49
C GLU A 306 -40.10 18.09 25.36
N HIS A 307 -40.46 17.75 24.13
CA HIS A 307 -39.83 18.30 22.92
C HIS A 307 -40.71 18.05 21.69
N ARG A 308 -41.11 19.12 20.99
CA ARG A 308 -41.75 19.03 19.68
C ARG A 308 -40.66 18.97 18.61
N GLY A 309 -40.64 17.87 17.84
CA GLY A 309 -39.85 17.81 16.61
C GLY A 309 -40.36 18.79 15.56
N PRO A 310 -39.58 19.02 14.49
CA PRO A 310 -39.87 20.04 13.49
C PRO A 310 -41.23 19.80 12.83
N THR A 311 -41.96 20.89 12.63
CA THR A 311 -43.30 20.92 12.06
C THR A 311 -43.26 20.79 10.54
N SER A 312 -44.37 20.38 9.93
CA SER A 312 -44.48 20.26 8.46
C SER A 312 -44.18 21.56 7.70
N ARG A 313 -44.24 22.71 8.37
CA ARG A 313 -43.92 24.04 7.81
C ARG A 313 -42.40 24.34 7.77
N GLU A 314 -41.63 23.67 8.63
CA GLU A 314 -40.16 23.72 8.61
C GLU A 314 -39.60 22.69 7.62
N LEU A 315 -40.32 21.59 7.39
CA LEU A 315 -39.95 20.54 6.41
C LEU A 315 -40.28 20.89 4.96
N SER A 316 -41.15 21.88 4.70
CA SER A 316 -41.50 22.34 3.34
C SER A 316 -40.61 23.47 2.80
N GLY A 317 -39.71 24.02 3.60
CA GLY A 317 -38.76 25.06 3.18
C GLY A 317 -39.34 26.46 2.95
N GLU A 318 -40.56 26.76 3.42
CA GLU A 318 -41.24 28.04 3.12
C GLU A 318 -40.82 29.25 3.97
N MET A 319 -39.90 29.09 4.94
CA MET A 319 -39.44 30.19 5.80
C MET A 319 -38.26 30.96 5.21
N GLY A 320 -38.50 31.58 4.05
CA GLY A 320 -37.64 32.64 3.51
C GLY A 320 -38.33 34.00 3.64
N GLY A 321 -37.85 34.85 4.56
CA GLY A 321 -38.28 36.25 4.66
C GLY A 321 -38.60 36.74 6.08
N ASP A 322 -38.38 38.04 6.28
CA ASP A 322 -38.93 38.90 7.34
C ASP A 322 -38.50 38.66 8.80
N THR A 323 -37.25 39.03 9.09
CA THR A 323 -36.95 39.85 10.28
C THR A 323 -36.21 41.13 9.88
N VAL A 324 -36.96 42.21 9.70
CA VAL A 324 -36.45 43.59 9.62
C VAL A 324 -37.23 44.44 10.62
N ARG A 325 -36.55 45.44 11.21
CA ARG A 325 -37.01 46.45 12.19
C ARG A 325 -36.90 45.97 13.66
N ALA A 326 -36.54 46.85 14.60
CA ALA A 326 -36.35 48.32 14.49
C ALA A 326 -34.89 48.75 14.35
#